data_AF-A0A2D0NI54-F1
#
_entry.id   AF-A0A2D0NI54-F1
#
_cell.length_a   1.000
_cell.length_b   1.000
_cell.length_c   1.000
_cell.angle_alpha   90.00
_cell.angle_beta   90.00
_cell.angle_gamma   90.00
#
_symmetry.space_group_name_H-M   'P 1'
#
loop_
_entity.id
_entity.type
_entity.pdbx_description
1 polymer ?
#
loop_
_entity_poly.entity_id
_entity_poly.type
_entity_poly.pdbx_seq_one_letter_code
_entity_poly.pdbx_strand_id
1 'polypeptide(L)'
;MNIHTRLILILSLMSLLSLFSFCRGKNRANDSRVTVQNGPLTIQKDRVTERRFDMNRGGMVKSAYSKYRVFYRDQPIKFPDALQSNTGYASVWKAFVLEDAPRPAVIAGSQSMYLITEAGDSAAITPLSEQHSNFASVQWLDSENGQPGPKREIYISEDTSANLSLRGGEYLLVNELTVLRVSDLSLYPFRKSIDFTMGYYAGRARGFSPDRNWVVFDGSKDSEERYDKFIYALLAYNYRTNAAYAVPFDQTETRLYNTDHITTEWINTYFEWDKKTNGDEVLQLRKLDQLPNWQGIFTQSHSYELTPVKEDILPYFLDFVKKELELSDEAVALDAYGDYKPYRITKDSYVFSVGYMEKLNMVSFSKSFLGADDDGFKAIVERVGKGFDAELDQGKYQDLFLSY
;
A
#
# COMPACT_ATOMS: atom_id res chain seq x y z
N MET A 1 33.07 65.22 -3.53
CA MET A 1 32.55 63.98 -4.12
C MET A 1 31.80 64.35 -5.40
N ASN A 2 32.27 63.89 -6.56
CA ASN A 2 31.80 64.34 -7.86
C ASN A 2 30.35 63.91 -8.14
N ILE A 3 29.60 64.71 -8.90
CA ILE A 3 28.17 64.46 -9.22
C ILE A 3 27.97 63.08 -9.86
N HIS A 4 28.93 62.63 -10.68
CA HIS A 4 28.92 61.29 -11.27
C HIS A 4 29.05 60.16 -10.25
N THR A 5 29.81 60.36 -9.17
CA THR A 5 29.96 59.34 -8.11
C THR A 5 28.68 59.18 -7.28
N ARG A 6 27.90 60.26 -7.10
CA ARG A 6 26.59 60.22 -6.44
C ARG A 6 25.53 59.52 -7.29
N LEU A 7 25.54 59.71 -8.61
CA LEU A 7 24.56 59.11 -9.51
C LEU A 7 24.73 57.58 -9.60
N ILE A 8 25.98 57.10 -9.65
CA ILE A 8 26.29 55.65 -9.68
C ILE A 8 25.85 54.98 -8.37
N LEU A 9 26.11 55.61 -7.22
CA LEU A 9 25.69 55.08 -5.92
C LEU A 9 24.16 55.00 -5.77
N ILE A 10 23.41 55.99 -6.30
CA ILE A 10 21.94 55.99 -6.27
C ILE A 10 21.37 54.91 -7.19
N LEU A 11 21.95 54.72 -8.39
CA LEU A 11 21.53 53.66 -9.32
C LEU A 11 21.86 52.25 -8.79
N SER A 12 23.00 52.07 -8.11
CA SER A 12 23.34 50.81 -7.43
C SER A 12 22.46 50.54 -6.20
N LEU A 13 22.03 51.58 -5.47
CA LEU A 13 21.12 51.42 -4.34
C LEU A 13 19.69 51.08 -4.82
N MET A 14 19.26 51.63 -5.95
CA MET A 14 17.97 51.31 -6.57
C MET A 14 17.92 49.90 -7.18
N SER A 15 19.03 49.41 -7.76
CA SER A 15 19.10 48.01 -8.23
C SER A 15 19.12 47.01 -7.07
N LEU A 16 19.81 47.31 -5.97
CA LEU A 16 19.76 46.52 -4.73
C LEU A 16 18.36 46.54 -4.08
N LEU A 17 17.67 47.69 -4.05
CA LEU A 17 16.29 47.77 -3.53
C LEU A 17 15.26 47.06 -4.43
N SER A 18 15.51 46.98 -5.75
CA SER A 18 14.66 46.22 -6.67
C SER A 18 14.81 44.70 -6.51
N LEU A 19 16.00 44.23 -6.10
CA LEU A 19 16.26 42.82 -5.75
C LEU A 19 15.65 42.43 -4.41
N PHE A 20 15.49 43.36 -3.46
CA PHE A 20 14.81 43.11 -2.18
C PHE A 20 13.28 43.32 -2.21
N SER A 21 12.73 43.98 -3.23
CA SER A 21 11.27 44.11 -3.41
C SER A 21 10.58 42.87 -3.99
N PHE A 22 11.34 41.88 -4.48
CA PHE A 22 10.77 40.62 -5.01
C PHE A 22 10.51 39.53 -3.96
N CYS A 23 10.83 39.77 -2.68
CA CYS A 23 10.66 38.79 -1.59
C CYS A 23 9.57 39.15 -0.58
N ARG A 24 8.56 39.93 -0.98
CA ARG A 24 7.34 40.13 -0.17
C ARG A 24 6.09 39.81 -0.97
N GLY A 25 6.11 38.63 -1.60
CA GLY A 25 4.89 37.97 -2.05
C GLY A 25 3.97 37.79 -0.85
N LYS A 26 2.87 38.54 -0.82
CA LYS A 26 1.75 38.33 0.10
C LYS A 26 1.32 36.86 -0.02
N ASN A 27 1.68 36.04 0.96
CA ASN A 27 1.05 34.76 1.23
C ASN A 27 -0.41 35.01 1.59
N ARG A 28 -1.24 35.26 0.58
CA ARG A 28 -2.70 35.21 0.73
C ARG A 28 -3.14 33.79 0.43
N ALA A 29 -2.79 32.88 1.34
CA ALA A 29 -3.39 31.56 1.42
C ALA A 29 -4.80 31.72 2.03
N ASN A 30 -5.76 32.15 1.20
CA ASN A 30 -7.16 31.77 1.44
C ASN A 30 -7.39 30.46 0.69
N ASP A 31 -6.71 29.42 1.17
CA ASP A 31 -6.81 28.05 0.66
C ASP A 31 -7.58 27.27 1.73
N SER A 32 -8.65 26.59 1.32
CA SER A 32 -9.65 25.89 2.13
C SER A 32 -9.09 25.30 3.44
N ARG A 33 -9.49 25.90 4.58
CA ARG A 33 -9.15 25.41 5.91
C ARG A 33 -10.22 24.43 6.39
N VAL A 34 -9.79 23.26 6.83
CA VAL A 34 -10.64 22.29 7.51
C VAL A 34 -10.19 22.21 8.96
N THR A 35 -11.15 22.30 9.87
CA THR A 35 -10.91 22.18 11.32
C THR A 35 -11.79 21.07 11.87
N VAL A 36 -11.20 20.13 12.59
CA VAL A 36 -11.91 19.04 13.28
C VAL A 36 -11.57 19.10 14.76
N GLN A 37 -12.60 19.14 15.60
CA GLN A 37 -12.46 19.19 17.06
C GLN A 37 -12.73 17.81 17.66
N ASN A 38 -11.94 17.44 18.67
CA ASN A 38 -12.10 16.24 19.47
C ASN A 38 -11.79 16.60 20.93
N GLY A 39 -12.83 16.96 21.69
CA GLY A 39 -12.68 17.51 23.04
C GLY A 39 -11.81 18.77 23.08
N PRO A 40 -10.75 18.83 23.91
CA PRO A 40 -9.83 19.96 23.98
C PRO A 40 -8.80 19.96 22.83
N LEU A 41 -8.75 18.91 22.02
CA LEU A 41 -7.85 18.79 20.89
C LEU A 41 -8.52 19.28 19.61
N THR A 42 -7.76 19.97 18.77
CA THR A 42 -8.22 20.44 17.46
C THR A 42 -7.18 20.14 16.40
N ILE A 43 -7.60 19.51 15.29
CA ILE A 43 -6.79 19.37 14.08
C ILE A 43 -7.18 20.47 13.11
N GLN A 44 -6.18 21.20 12.62
CA GLN A 44 -6.33 22.14 11.54
C GLN A 44 -5.54 21.66 10.32
N LYS A 45 -6.22 21.56 9.19
CA LYS A 45 -5.66 21.28 7.87
C LYS A 45 -5.79 22.52 7.00
N ASP A 46 -4.67 23.02 6.51
CA ASP A 46 -4.61 24.11 5.52
C ASP A 46 -4.07 23.56 4.21
N ARG A 47 -4.68 23.94 3.08
CA ARG A 47 -4.04 23.76 1.77
C ARG A 47 -2.96 24.83 1.61
N VAL A 48 -1.79 24.41 1.14
CA VAL A 48 -0.64 25.27 0.86
C VAL A 48 -0.27 25.07 -0.59
N THR A 49 -0.09 26.17 -1.30
CA THR A 49 0.32 26.15 -2.70
C THR A 49 1.62 26.93 -2.83
N GLU A 50 2.70 26.25 -3.24
CA GLU A 50 4.03 26.85 -3.37
C GLU A 50 4.65 26.56 -4.74
N ARG A 51 5.65 27.35 -5.11
CA ARG A 51 6.50 27.10 -6.27
C ARG A 51 7.79 26.47 -5.78
N ARG A 52 8.09 25.26 -6.23
CA ARG A 52 9.33 24.54 -5.91
C ARG A 52 10.06 24.12 -7.17
N PHE A 53 11.38 24.04 -7.09
CA PHE A 53 12.17 23.47 -8.16
C PHE A 53 12.04 21.95 -8.11
N ASP A 54 11.69 21.33 -9.23
CA ASP A 54 11.56 19.89 -9.37
C ASP A 54 12.51 19.42 -10.47
N MET A 55 13.56 18.68 -10.07
CA MET A 55 14.58 18.17 -10.98
C MET A 55 14.01 17.17 -11.98
N ASN A 56 13.00 16.39 -11.61
CA ASN A 56 12.37 15.42 -12.51
C ASN A 56 11.53 16.09 -13.59
N ARG A 57 11.13 17.35 -13.37
CA ARG A 57 10.35 18.16 -14.31
C ARG A 57 11.16 19.30 -14.94
N GLY A 58 12.46 19.36 -14.68
CA GLY A 58 13.40 20.30 -15.31
C GLY A 58 13.12 21.77 -15.03
N GLY A 59 12.45 22.13 -13.93
CA GLY A 59 12.08 23.53 -13.68
C GLY A 59 11.25 23.80 -12.44
N MET A 60 10.78 25.04 -12.34
CA MET A 60 9.89 25.49 -11.26
C MET A 60 8.48 24.97 -11.50
N VAL A 61 7.98 24.15 -10.60
CA VAL A 61 6.63 23.62 -10.62
C VAL A 61 5.81 24.22 -9.49
N LYS A 62 4.53 24.46 -9.76
CA LYS A 62 3.56 24.81 -8.73
C LYS A 62 3.06 23.51 -8.12
N SER A 63 3.23 23.35 -6.82
CA SER A 63 2.78 22.18 -6.07
C SER A 63 1.83 22.63 -4.97
N ALA A 64 0.73 21.90 -4.80
CA ALA A 64 -0.18 22.06 -3.69
C ALA A 64 -0.06 20.85 -2.76
N TYR A 65 -0.14 21.08 -1.45
CA TYR A 65 -0.15 20.05 -0.43
C TYR A 65 -0.95 20.51 0.78
N SER A 66 -1.30 19.57 1.65
CA SER A 66 -1.97 19.86 2.91
C SER A 66 -0.95 19.94 4.06
N LYS A 67 -1.05 21.01 4.85
CA LYS A 67 -0.30 21.20 6.09
C LYS A 67 -1.21 20.97 7.28
N TYR A 68 -0.75 20.19 8.24
CA TYR A 68 -1.50 19.86 9.45
C TYR A 68 -0.91 20.55 10.67
N ARG A 69 -1.79 20.93 11.60
CA ARG A 69 -1.46 21.44 12.93
C ARG A 69 -2.41 20.85 13.94
N VAL A 70 -1.89 20.51 15.12
CA VAL A 70 -2.70 20.04 16.25
C VAL A 70 -2.61 21.08 17.36
N PHE A 71 -3.74 21.37 17.98
CA PHE A 71 -3.87 22.32 19.08
C PHE A 71 -4.47 21.61 20.29
N TYR A 72 -4.10 22.08 21.49
CA TYR A 72 -4.76 21.75 22.75
C TYR A 72 -5.22 23.05 23.40
N ARG A 73 -6.54 23.20 23.62
CA ARG A 73 -7.16 24.44 24.15
C ARG A 73 -6.65 25.69 23.42
N ASP A 74 -6.73 25.65 22.08
CA ASP A 74 -6.26 26.69 21.14
C ASP A 74 -4.76 27.00 21.13
N GLN A 75 -3.95 26.29 21.93
CA GLN A 75 -2.49 26.40 21.91
C GLN A 75 -1.89 25.37 20.95
N PRO A 76 -1.05 25.79 19.99
CA PRO A 76 -0.43 24.85 19.06
C PRO A 76 0.51 23.90 19.79
N ILE A 77 0.35 22.60 19.55
CA ILE A 77 1.23 21.58 20.11
C ILE A 77 2.60 21.66 19.43
N LYS A 78 3.64 21.70 20.25
CA LYS A 78 5.03 21.55 19.80
C LYS A 78 5.37 20.07 19.84
N PHE A 79 5.64 19.51 18.68
CA PHE A 79 6.10 18.14 18.55
C PHE A 79 7.61 18.05 18.81
N PRO A 80 8.13 16.88 19.21
CA PRO A 80 9.56 16.66 19.36
C PRO A 80 10.34 16.89 18.07
N ASP A 81 11.62 17.25 18.20
CA ASP A 81 12.51 17.51 17.05
C ASP A 81 12.67 16.27 16.16
N ALA A 82 12.49 15.07 16.71
CA ALA A 82 12.51 13.78 16.02
C ALA A 82 11.31 13.55 15.07
N LEU A 83 10.47 14.56 14.80
CA LEU A 83 9.43 14.50 13.79
C LEU A 83 9.94 14.01 12.43
N GLN A 84 11.16 14.46 12.04
CA GLN A 84 11.84 14.13 10.79
C GLN A 84 13.34 14.31 10.93
N SER A 85 14.14 13.36 10.44
CA SER A 85 15.61 13.52 10.40
C SER A 85 16.19 13.68 9.00
N ASN A 86 15.47 13.35 7.92
CA ASN A 86 16.09 13.23 6.58
C ASN A 86 15.36 13.89 5.38
N THR A 87 14.16 14.47 5.53
CA THR A 87 13.41 15.06 4.40
C THR A 87 13.42 16.58 4.34
N GLY A 88 13.89 17.26 5.38
CA GLY A 88 13.99 18.73 5.41
C GLY A 88 12.66 19.49 5.58
N TYR A 89 11.53 18.82 5.86
CA TYR A 89 10.19 19.41 5.94
C TYR A 89 9.60 19.42 7.36
N ALA A 90 10.22 20.08 8.35
CA ALA A 90 9.84 20.03 9.78
C ALA A 90 8.37 20.38 10.14
N SER A 91 7.43 19.51 9.78
CA SER A 91 5.99 19.72 9.87
C SER A 91 5.21 18.41 9.82
N VAL A 92 4.02 18.41 10.41
CA VAL A 92 3.10 17.28 10.40
C VAL A 92 2.52 17.09 9.00
N TRP A 93 2.68 15.89 8.44
CA TRP A 93 2.17 15.52 7.11
C TRP A 93 0.73 15.02 7.16
N LYS A 94 0.33 14.38 8.27
CA LYS A 94 -1.05 13.94 8.54
C LYS A 94 -1.35 13.98 10.03
N ALA A 95 -2.62 14.22 10.33
CA ALA A 95 -3.19 14.04 11.65
C ALA A 95 -4.59 13.44 11.53
N PHE A 96 -4.94 12.53 12.44
CA PHE A 96 -6.24 11.88 12.51
C PHE A 96 -6.78 11.85 13.94
N VAL A 97 -8.08 12.07 14.09
CA VAL A 97 -8.82 11.77 15.32
C VAL A 97 -9.01 10.25 15.43
N LEU A 98 -8.76 9.70 16.62
CA LEU A 98 -9.15 8.34 16.97
C LEU A 98 -10.54 8.40 17.62
N GLU A 99 -11.58 8.11 16.86
CA GLU A 99 -12.94 8.31 17.36
C GLU A 99 -13.40 7.28 18.38
N ASP A 100 -12.89 6.06 18.27
CA ASP A 100 -13.23 4.95 19.16
C ASP A 100 -12.36 4.91 20.43
N ALA A 101 -11.55 5.96 20.65
CA ALA A 101 -10.73 6.10 21.85
C ALA A 101 -11.59 6.47 23.08
N PRO A 102 -11.24 6.00 24.28
CA PRO A 102 -12.01 6.25 25.51
C PRO A 102 -11.96 7.70 25.98
N ARG A 103 -11.08 8.52 25.40
CA ARG A 103 -10.89 9.94 25.68
C ARG A 103 -10.35 10.63 24.42
N PRO A 104 -10.43 11.98 24.34
CA PRO A 104 -9.88 12.71 23.22
C PRO A 104 -8.46 12.30 22.86
N ALA A 105 -8.28 11.87 21.61
CA ALA A 105 -7.05 11.29 21.11
C ALA A 105 -6.86 11.62 19.63
N VAL A 106 -5.66 12.09 19.30
CA VAL A 106 -5.22 12.37 17.93
C VAL A 106 -3.92 11.62 17.68
N ILE A 107 -3.80 10.97 16.53
CA ILE A 107 -2.48 10.57 16.02
C ILE A 107 -2.00 11.58 15.00
N ALA A 108 -0.75 11.99 15.08
CA ALA A 108 -0.19 12.94 14.14
C ALA A 108 1.30 12.72 13.94
N GLY A 109 1.78 12.98 12.73
CA GLY A 109 3.19 12.80 12.43
C GLY A 109 3.53 12.98 10.96
N SER A 110 4.69 12.45 10.61
CA SER A 110 5.22 12.43 9.24
C SER A 110 5.97 11.13 9.00
N GLN A 111 7.23 11.03 9.45
CA GLN A 111 8.01 9.78 9.45
C GLN A 111 7.93 9.10 10.82
N SER A 112 8.08 9.91 11.87
CA SER A 112 7.68 9.55 13.23
C SER A 112 6.19 9.83 13.43
N MET A 113 5.52 9.00 14.22
CA MET A 113 4.12 9.15 14.58
C MET A 113 3.98 9.30 16.09
N TYR A 114 3.09 10.18 16.52
CA TYR A 114 2.82 10.47 17.93
C TYR A 114 1.34 10.32 18.22
N LEU A 115 1.02 9.83 19.42
CA LEU A 115 -0.29 9.87 20.04
C LEU A 115 -0.37 11.11 20.93
N ILE A 116 -1.39 11.92 20.71
CA ILE A 116 -1.69 13.12 21.48
C ILE A 116 -2.97 12.86 22.27
N THR A 117 -2.89 12.96 23.59
CA THR A 117 -4.04 12.79 24.51
C THR A 117 -4.06 13.88 25.56
N GLU A 118 -5.19 14.04 26.24
CA GLU A 118 -5.27 14.93 27.41
C GLU A 118 -4.64 14.27 28.66
N ALA A 119 -3.76 15.00 29.34
CA ALA A 119 -3.18 14.63 30.63
C ALA A 119 -3.32 15.81 31.61
N GLY A 120 -4.42 15.82 32.36
CA GLY A 120 -4.78 16.94 33.24
C GLY A 120 -5.01 18.21 32.43
N ASP A 121 -4.29 19.28 32.76
CA ASP A 121 -4.36 20.58 32.06
C ASP A 121 -3.37 20.74 30.90
N SER A 122 -2.80 19.63 30.42
CA SER A 122 -1.80 19.64 29.36
C SER A 122 -2.06 18.53 28.33
N ALA A 123 -1.48 18.67 27.14
CA ALA A 123 -1.44 17.57 26.17
C ALA A 123 -0.24 16.66 26.47
N ALA A 124 -0.49 15.36 26.61
CA ALA A 124 0.55 14.35 26.57
C ALA A 124 0.84 13.97 25.11
N ILE A 125 2.12 13.99 24.74
CA ILE A 125 2.61 13.60 23.42
C ILE A 125 3.46 12.34 23.61
N THR A 126 2.93 11.20 23.19
CA THR A 126 3.60 9.91 23.35
C THR A 126 4.07 9.42 21.98
N PRO A 127 5.37 9.09 21.80
CA PRO A 127 5.82 8.50 20.55
C PRO A 127 5.14 7.15 20.35
N LEU A 128 4.52 6.96 19.18
CA LEU A 128 4.05 5.66 18.72
C LEU A 128 5.21 4.92 18.07
N SER A 129 5.98 5.62 17.25
CA SER A 129 7.18 5.10 16.61
C SER A 129 8.03 6.27 16.16
N GLU A 130 9.32 6.23 16.46
CA GLU A 130 10.29 7.17 15.92
C GLU A 130 10.82 6.65 14.58
N GLN A 131 11.41 7.52 13.77
CA GLN A 131 11.71 7.24 12.36
C GLN A 131 12.55 5.98 12.14
N HIS A 132 12.01 5.05 11.34
CA HIS A 132 12.73 3.86 10.84
C HIS A 132 12.73 3.72 9.31
N SER A 133 11.90 4.50 8.60
CA SER A 133 11.76 4.46 7.15
C SER A 133 11.57 5.88 6.58
N ASN A 134 11.39 5.96 5.26
CA ASN A 134 11.13 7.24 4.59
C ASN A 134 9.71 7.79 4.83
N PHE A 135 8.74 6.94 5.23
CA PHE A 135 7.34 7.31 5.41
C PHE A 135 6.72 6.56 6.59
N ALA A 136 5.92 7.24 7.40
CA ALA A 136 5.08 6.53 8.36
C ALA A 136 4.00 5.71 7.64
N SER A 137 3.44 4.72 8.34
CA SER A 137 2.27 3.98 7.87
C SER A 137 1.33 3.64 9.02
N VAL A 138 0.06 3.48 8.67
CA VAL A 138 -0.96 2.98 9.60
C VAL A 138 -1.78 1.88 8.94
N GLN A 139 -2.15 0.86 9.70
CA GLN A 139 -2.98 -0.24 9.24
C GLN A 139 -3.85 -0.73 10.39
N TRP A 140 -5.18 -0.78 10.20
CA TRP A 140 -6.04 -1.49 11.15
C TRP A 140 -5.79 -2.98 11.02
N LEU A 141 -5.61 -3.67 12.14
CA LEU A 141 -5.35 -5.11 12.15
C LEU A 141 -6.62 -5.96 12.25
N ASP A 142 -7.71 -5.35 12.70
CA ASP A 142 -9.02 -5.95 12.91
C ASP A 142 -10.13 -5.09 12.32
N SER A 143 -9.97 -4.75 11.05
CA SER A 143 -10.94 -4.02 10.24
C SER A 143 -12.20 -4.87 9.96
N GLU A 144 -12.78 -4.74 8.78
CA GLU A 144 -13.92 -5.53 8.32
C GLU A 144 -13.69 -7.04 8.54
N ASN A 145 -14.66 -7.69 9.18
CA ASN A 145 -14.62 -9.12 9.55
C ASN A 145 -13.40 -9.53 10.41
N GLY A 146 -12.83 -8.60 11.17
CA GLY A 146 -11.70 -8.87 12.06
C GLY A 146 -10.37 -9.09 11.33
N GLN A 147 -10.27 -8.68 10.07
CA GLN A 147 -9.06 -8.83 9.24
C GLN A 147 -8.34 -7.50 9.05
N PRO A 148 -7.02 -7.50 8.80
CA PRO A 148 -6.32 -6.26 8.54
C PRO A 148 -6.88 -5.50 7.34
N GLY A 149 -7.09 -4.20 7.51
CA GLY A 149 -7.45 -3.28 6.44
C GLY A 149 -6.25 -2.95 5.54
N PRO A 150 -6.43 -2.07 4.55
CA PRO A 150 -5.33 -1.61 3.70
C PRO A 150 -4.30 -0.83 4.53
N LYS A 151 -3.01 -1.09 4.27
CA LYS A 151 -1.91 -0.27 4.78
C LYS A 151 -1.97 1.11 4.12
N ARG A 152 -1.97 2.17 4.93
CA ARG A 152 -1.95 3.56 4.47
C ARG A 152 -0.60 4.19 4.79
N GLU A 153 0.17 4.49 3.75
CA GLU A 153 1.38 5.29 3.89
C GLU A 153 1.07 6.77 4.09
N ILE A 154 1.91 7.43 4.88
CA ILE A 154 1.82 8.82 5.26
C ILE A 154 2.88 9.60 4.49
N TYR A 155 2.44 10.38 3.50
CA TYR A 155 3.28 11.25 2.69
C TYR A 155 2.62 12.62 2.48
N ILE A 156 3.45 13.62 2.14
CA ILE A 156 2.99 14.95 1.77
C ILE A 156 2.13 14.84 0.50
N SER A 157 0.86 15.21 0.61
CA SER A 157 -0.12 15.12 -0.47
C SER A 157 -1.09 16.30 -0.43
N GLU A 158 -1.69 16.62 -1.56
CA GLU A 158 -2.91 17.44 -1.60
C GLU A 158 -4.07 16.59 -1.09
N ASP A 159 -4.40 16.72 0.19
CA ASP A 159 -5.51 15.99 0.78
C ASP A 159 -6.81 16.76 0.58
N THR A 160 -7.64 16.27 -0.34
CA THR A 160 -8.96 16.82 -0.63
C THR A 160 -10.03 16.36 0.38
N SER A 161 -9.77 15.32 1.18
CA SER A 161 -10.74 14.77 2.14
C SER A 161 -10.94 15.70 3.33
N ALA A 162 -12.19 16.08 3.62
CA ALA A 162 -12.53 16.75 4.87
C ALA A 162 -12.54 15.79 6.08
N ASN A 163 -12.57 14.48 5.83
CA ASN A 163 -12.57 13.48 6.89
C ASN A 163 -11.14 13.30 7.43
N LEU A 164 -10.94 13.74 8.68
CA LEU A 164 -9.70 13.61 9.45
C LEU A 164 -9.84 12.58 10.56
N SER A 165 -10.71 11.61 10.40
CA SER A 165 -10.90 10.53 11.37
C SER A 165 -10.25 9.25 10.89
N LEU A 166 -9.70 8.49 11.83
CA LEU A 166 -9.28 7.13 11.62
C LEU A 166 -10.23 6.22 12.39
N ARG A 167 -10.91 5.34 11.65
CA ARG A 167 -11.80 4.30 12.17
C ARG A 167 -11.53 3.02 11.40
N GLY A 168 -11.76 1.88 12.03
CA GLY A 168 -11.60 0.59 11.36
C GLY A 168 -11.64 -0.60 12.31
N GLY A 169 -11.08 -0.50 13.51
CA GLY A 169 -11.06 -1.60 14.47
C GLY A 169 -10.59 -1.17 15.84
N GLU A 170 -10.17 -2.12 16.67
CA GLU A 170 -9.62 -1.87 18.00
C GLU A 170 -8.08 -1.77 17.97
N TYR A 171 -7.41 -2.42 17.02
CA TYR A 171 -5.95 -2.53 16.98
C TYR A 171 -5.38 -1.83 15.76
N LEU A 172 -4.64 -0.75 16.00
CA LEU A 172 -3.96 0.02 14.98
C LEU A 172 -2.47 -0.28 14.97
N LEU A 173 -1.97 -0.86 13.87
CA LEU A 173 -0.55 -0.99 13.61
C LEU A 173 0.00 0.33 13.07
N VAL A 174 1.05 0.83 13.70
CA VAL A 174 1.74 2.07 13.35
C VAL A 174 3.18 1.74 12.99
N ASN A 175 3.59 2.16 11.79
CA ASN A 175 4.92 1.95 11.20
C ASN A 175 5.39 0.49 11.19
N GLU A 176 4.49 -0.48 11.29
CA GLU A 176 4.79 -1.91 11.41
C GLU A 176 5.59 -2.31 12.68
N LEU A 177 5.71 -1.39 13.65
CA LEU A 177 6.56 -1.54 14.84
C LEU A 177 5.80 -1.32 16.15
N THR A 178 4.56 -0.85 16.11
CA THR A 178 3.79 -0.61 17.34
C THR A 178 2.32 -0.89 17.09
N VAL A 179 1.74 -1.72 17.95
CA VAL A 179 0.30 -1.89 18.03
C VAL A 179 -0.24 -0.91 19.07
N LEU A 180 -1.08 0.02 18.64
CA LEU A 180 -1.91 0.84 19.49
C LEU A 180 -3.28 0.17 19.62
N ARG A 181 -3.64 -0.24 20.84
CA ARG A 181 -5.01 -0.66 21.14
C ARG A 181 -5.82 0.60 21.46
N VAL A 182 -6.78 0.93 20.60
CA VAL A 182 -7.49 2.21 20.62
C VAL A 182 -8.48 2.30 21.79
N SER A 183 -9.09 1.18 22.17
CA SER A 183 -10.12 1.12 23.24
C SER A 183 -9.62 1.54 24.62
N ASP A 184 -8.33 1.39 24.90
CA ASP A 184 -7.69 1.77 26.16
C ASP A 184 -6.44 2.65 25.99
N LEU A 185 -6.06 2.93 24.73
CA LEU A 185 -4.85 3.65 24.34
C LEU A 185 -3.55 2.98 24.80
N SER A 186 -3.58 1.66 25.03
CA SER A 186 -2.40 0.88 25.37
C SER A 186 -1.45 0.76 24.17
N LEU A 187 -0.17 0.96 24.41
CA LEU A 187 0.89 0.88 23.41
C LEU A 187 1.71 -0.38 23.59
N TYR A 188 1.90 -1.11 22.49
CA TYR A 188 2.71 -2.30 22.43
C TYR A 188 3.76 -2.16 21.33
N PRO A 189 4.90 -1.51 21.62
CA PRO A 189 6.03 -1.50 20.71
C PRO A 189 6.61 -2.92 20.60
N PHE A 190 6.79 -3.37 19.36
CA PHE A 190 7.32 -4.69 19.03
C PHE A 190 8.11 -4.59 17.73
N ARG A 191 9.12 -5.42 17.54
CA ARG A 191 10.16 -5.26 16.51
C ARG A 191 10.97 -3.99 16.76
N LYS A 192 12.27 -4.14 17.03
CA LYS A 192 13.16 -3.00 17.30
C LYS A 192 13.53 -2.22 16.04
N SER A 193 13.37 -2.84 14.88
CA SER A 193 13.54 -2.23 13.56
C SER A 193 12.73 -3.00 12.52
N ILE A 194 12.55 -2.39 11.34
CA ILE A 194 11.97 -3.03 10.16
C ILE A 194 12.95 -3.98 9.46
N ASP A 195 14.16 -4.14 10.00
CA ASP A 195 15.19 -5.00 9.42
C ASP A 195 14.75 -6.47 9.42
N PHE A 196 15.51 -7.28 8.68
CA PHE A 196 15.29 -8.71 8.50
C PHE A 196 14.93 -9.41 9.81
N THR A 197 13.76 -10.04 9.84
CA THR A 197 13.42 -10.96 10.91
C THR A 197 13.70 -12.36 10.42
N MET A 198 14.65 -13.03 11.08
CA MET A 198 15.07 -14.38 10.70
C MET A 198 15.49 -14.49 9.21
N GLY A 199 16.04 -13.40 8.66
CA GLY A 199 16.46 -13.32 7.27
C GLY A 199 15.36 -12.93 6.27
N TYR A 200 14.12 -12.67 6.71
CA TYR A 200 13.02 -12.22 5.85
C TYR A 200 12.72 -10.73 6.03
N TYR A 201 12.48 -10.04 4.91
CA TYR A 201 11.83 -8.74 4.88
C TYR A 201 10.34 -8.93 5.18
N ALA A 202 9.82 -8.20 6.18
CA ALA A 202 8.39 -8.18 6.45
C ALA A 202 7.69 -7.17 5.54
N GLY A 203 6.58 -7.58 4.94
CA GLY A 203 5.66 -6.74 4.18
C GLY A 203 4.51 -6.22 5.05
N ARG A 204 3.28 -6.34 4.56
CA ARG A 204 2.09 -5.83 5.25
C ARG A 204 1.53 -6.84 6.26
N ALA A 205 0.81 -6.37 7.27
CA ALA A 205 0.08 -7.28 8.15
C ALA A 205 -1.07 -7.95 7.37
N ARG A 206 -1.26 -9.25 7.61
CA ARG A 206 -2.19 -10.13 6.91
C ARG A 206 -3.24 -10.79 7.79
N GLY A 207 -2.99 -10.89 9.10
CA GLY A 207 -3.97 -11.44 10.02
C GLY A 207 -3.55 -11.38 11.49
N PHE A 208 -4.47 -11.84 12.34
CA PHE A 208 -4.25 -12.12 13.76
C PHE A 208 -4.32 -13.62 14.04
N SER A 209 -3.67 -14.06 15.11
CA SER A 209 -4.07 -15.30 15.79
C SER A 209 -5.49 -15.20 16.34
N PRO A 210 -6.21 -16.33 16.49
CA PRO A 210 -7.53 -16.35 17.13
C PRO A 210 -7.60 -15.60 18.47
N ASP A 211 -6.56 -15.73 19.30
CA ASP A 211 -6.45 -15.03 20.59
C ASP A 211 -5.98 -13.55 20.49
N ARG A 212 -5.67 -13.08 19.27
CA ARG A 212 -5.15 -11.74 18.95
C ARG A 212 -3.88 -11.38 19.70
N ASN A 213 -3.03 -12.34 20.04
CA ASN A 213 -1.69 -12.07 20.59
C ASN A 213 -0.61 -12.04 19.51
N TRP A 214 -0.84 -12.62 18.34
CA TRP A 214 0.11 -12.68 17.23
C TRP A 214 -0.38 -11.91 16.01
N VAL A 215 0.45 -11.03 15.47
CA VAL A 215 0.22 -10.41 14.16
C VAL A 215 1.01 -11.18 13.13
N VAL A 216 0.36 -11.54 12.02
CA VAL A 216 0.98 -12.21 10.87
C VAL A 216 1.30 -11.18 9.81
N PHE A 217 2.52 -11.21 9.28
CA PHE A 217 2.98 -10.43 8.14
C PHE A 217 3.34 -11.35 6.99
N ASP A 218 3.19 -10.88 5.75
CA ASP A 218 3.89 -11.53 4.64
C ASP A 218 5.39 -11.27 4.77
N GLY A 219 6.19 -12.25 4.36
CA GLY A 219 7.64 -12.19 4.41
C GLY A 219 8.27 -12.73 3.13
N SER A 220 9.36 -12.10 2.70
CA SER A 220 10.16 -12.57 1.57
C SER A 220 11.65 -12.37 1.83
N LYS A 221 12.48 -13.16 1.17
CA LYS A 221 13.94 -12.96 1.11
C LYS A 221 14.49 -13.41 -0.21
N ASP A 222 15.63 -12.87 -0.61
CA ASP A 222 16.33 -13.34 -1.80
C ASP A 222 16.76 -14.80 -1.61
N SER A 223 16.63 -15.60 -2.67
CA SER A 223 17.20 -16.94 -2.68
C SER A 223 18.72 -16.86 -2.84
N GLU A 224 19.44 -17.53 -1.93
CA GLU A 224 20.90 -17.63 -1.98
C GLU A 224 21.40 -18.39 -3.21
N GLU A 225 20.56 -19.27 -3.77
CA GLU A 225 20.89 -20.07 -4.96
C GLU A 225 20.55 -19.34 -6.26
N ARG A 226 19.54 -18.47 -6.24
CA ARG A 226 19.01 -17.76 -7.41
C ARG A 226 18.54 -16.36 -7.04
N TYR A 227 19.38 -15.36 -7.33
CA TYR A 227 19.09 -13.94 -7.04
C TYR A 227 17.82 -13.39 -7.71
N ASP A 228 17.28 -14.07 -8.71
CA ASP A 228 16.02 -13.71 -9.39
C ASP A 228 14.78 -14.36 -8.76
N LYS A 229 14.95 -15.14 -7.69
CA LYS A 229 13.88 -15.82 -6.96
C LYS A 229 13.79 -15.35 -5.52
N PHE A 230 12.55 -15.25 -5.04
CA PHE A 230 12.24 -14.99 -3.64
C PHE A 230 11.82 -16.27 -2.93
N ILE A 231 12.26 -16.41 -1.68
CA ILE A 231 11.74 -17.39 -0.73
C ILE A 231 10.72 -16.68 0.15
N TYR A 232 9.52 -17.25 0.29
CA TYR A 232 8.43 -16.64 1.02
C TYR A 232 8.19 -17.31 2.39
N ALA A 233 7.68 -16.51 3.32
CA ALA A 233 7.26 -16.97 4.63
C ALA A 233 6.08 -16.14 5.14
N LEU A 234 5.30 -16.69 6.07
CA LEU A 234 4.47 -15.88 6.97
C LEU A 234 5.26 -15.62 8.25
N LEU A 235 5.37 -14.36 8.66
CA LEU A 235 6.10 -13.95 9.86
C LEU A 235 5.09 -13.67 10.97
N ALA A 236 5.15 -14.44 12.05
CA ALA A 236 4.28 -14.25 13.21
C ALA A 236 5.03 -13.52 14.32
N TYR A 237 4.47 -12.41 14.81
CA TYR A 237 5.02 -11.64 15.93
C TYR A 237 4.03 -11.54 17.06
N ASN A 238 4.46 -11.90 18.26
CA ASN A 238 3.71 -11.61 19.46
C ASN A 238 4.03 -10.17 19.89
N TYR A 239 3.10 -9.24 19.68
CA TYR A 239 3.34 -7.83 19.94
C TYR A 239 3.42 -7.49 21.43
N ARG A 240 3.05 -8.42 22.33
CA ARG A 240 3.13 -8.23 23.79
C ARG A 240 4.46 -8.69 24.35
N THR A 241 4.97 -9.83 23.88
CA THR A 241 6.21 -10.44 24.38
C THR A 241 7.41 -10.16 23.49
N ASN A 242 7.19 -9.60 22.30
CA ASN A 242 8.19 -9.40 21.25
C ASN A 242 8.82 -10.72 20.72
N ALA A 243 8.16 -11.85 20.96
CA ALA A 243 8.53 -13.13 20.34
C ALA A 243 8.19 -13.11 18.84
N ALA A 244 8.98 -13.81 18.03
CA ALA A 244 8.77 -13.91 16.60
C ALA A 244 9.21 -15.27 16.05
N TYR A 245 8.53 -15.74 15.02
CA TYR A 245 8.98 -16.87 14.21
C TYR A 245 8.51 -16.72 12.76
N ALA A 246 9.16 -17.45 11.86
CA ALA A 246 8.79 -17.52 10.45
C ALA A 246 8.21 -18.89 10.12
N VAL A 247 7.22 -18.93 9.23
CA VAL A 247 6.66 -20.14 8.62
C VAL A 247 6.96 -20.07 7.13
N PRO A 248 8.13 -20.58 6.69
CA PRO A 248 8.46 -20.65 5.27
C PRO A 248 7.45 -21.53 4.53
N PHE A 249 7.19 -21.22 3.27
CA PHE A 249 6.29 -22.01 2.44
C PHE A 249 6.73 -22.01 0.98
N ASP A 250 6.35 -23.06 0.27
CA ASP A 250 6.58 -23.18 -1.16
C ASP A 250 5.45 -22.48 -1.94
N GLN A 251 5.85 -21.67 -2.92
CA GLN A 251 4.92 -20.89 -3.74
C GLN A 251 4.02 -21.79 -4.60
N THR A 252 4.56 -22.90 -5.09
CA THR A 252 3.81 -23.91 -5.86
C THR A 252 2.79 -24.58 -4.97
N GLU A 253 3.20 -25.13 -3.83
CA GLU A 253 2.30 -25.87 -2.91
C GLU A 253 1.16 -25.02 -2.38
N THR A 254 1.38 -23.71 -2.26
CA THR A 254 0.38 -22.76 -1.77
C THR A 254 -0.34 -21.99 -2.89
N ARG A 255 -0.07 -22.30 -4.16
CA ARG A 255 -0.69 -21.62 -5.33
C ARG A 255 -0.55 -20.09 -5.28
N LEU A 256 0.48 -19.59 -4.60
CA LEU A 256 0.62 -18.15 -4.41
C LEU A 256 1.20 -17.52 -5.67
N TYR A 257 0.54 -16.51 -6.23
CA TYR A 257 1.12 -15.76 -7.35
C TYR A 257 2.20 -14.78 -6.91
N ASN A 258 1.89 -13.96 -5.91
CA ASN A 258 2.81 -13.04 -5.27
C ASN A 258 2.24 -12.61 -3.91
N THR A 259 3.00 -11.83 -3.14
CA THR A 259 2.56 -11.42 -1.80
C THR A 259 1.28 -10.60 -1.80
N ASP A 260 0.91 -9.89 -2.85
CA ASP A 260 -0.37 -9.14 -2.88
C ASP A 260 -1.59 -10.07 -2.79
N HIS A 261 -1.44 -11.33 -3.19
CA HIS A 261 -2.50 -12.36 -3.18
C HIS A 261 -2.58 -13.15 -1.87
N ILE A 262 -1.76 -12.83 -0.87
CA ILE A 262 -1.91 -13.37 0.49
C ILE A 262 -3.15 -12.71 1.13
N THR A 263 -4.31 -13.31 0.93
CA THR A 263 -5.58 -12.92 1.54
C THR A 263 -5.85 -13.77 2.80
N THR A 264 -6.83 -13.37 3.60
CA THR A 264 -7.32 -14.19 4.72
C THR A 264 -7.79 -15.57 4.25
N GLU A 265 -8.48 -15.64 3.12
CA GLU A 265 -8.96 -16.89 2.54
C GLU A 265 -7.79 -17.80 2.14
N TRP A 266 -6.76 -17.23 1.52
CA TRP A 266 -5.53 -17.95 1.19
C TRP A 266 -4.84 -18.47 2.47
N ILE A 267 -4.68 -17.63 3.50
CA ILE A 267 -4.10 -18.06 4.79
C ILE A 267 -4.93 -19.20 5.40
N ASN A 268 -6.25 -19.08 5.44
CA ASN A 268 -7.13 -20.09 6.02
C ASN A 268 -7.18 -21.39 5.22
N THR A 269 -6.81 -21.36 3.94
CA THR A 269 -6.71 -22.53 3.08
C THR A 269 -5.44 -23.32 3.35
N TYR A 270 -4.29 -22.63 3.38
CA TYR A 270 -2.96 -23.26 3.43
C TYR A 270 -2.31 -23.30 4.80
N PHE A 271 -2.85 -22.58 5.79
CA PHE A 271 -2.30 -22.47 7.12
C PHE A 271 -3.36 -22.73 8.19
N GLU A 272 -2.89 -23.02 9.39
CA GLU A 272 -3.73 -23.19 10.56
C GLU A 272 -3.00 -22.77 11.82
N TRP A 273 -3.77 -22.38 12.83
CA TRP A 273 -3.26 -22.15 14.18
C TRP A 273 -3.39 -23.44 14.98
N ASP A 274 -2.26 -24.07 15.29
CA ASP A 274 -2.22 -25.21 16.18
C ASP A 274 -2.20 -24.72 17.63
N LYS A 275 -3.25 -25.09 18.37
CA LYS A 275 -3.39 -24.74 19.78
C LYS A 275 -2.65 -25.76 20.64
N LYS A 276 -1.52 -25.34 21.19
CA LYS A 276 -0.69 -26.15 22.07
C LYS A 276 -1.39 -26.36 23.43
N THR A 277 -0.98 -27.42 24.14
CA THR A 277 -1.58 -27.83 25.42
C THR A 277 -1.45 -26.80 26.53
N ASN A 278 -0.48 -25.89 26.44
CA ASN A 278 -0.30 -24.76 27.35
C ASN A 278 -1.19 -23.54 27.01
N GLY A 279 -1.99 -23.61 25.94
CA GLY A 279 -2.84 -22.52 25.47
C GLY A 279 -2.19 -21.62 24.43
N ASP A 280 -0.90 -21.80 24.12
CA ASP A 280 -0.24 -21.03 23.05
C ASP A 280 -0.74 -21.45 21.67
N GLU A 281 -0.83 -20.49 20.75
CA GLU A 281 -1.21 -20.73 19.36
C GLU A 281 0.01 -20.55 18.45
N VAL A 282 0.26 -21.54 17.60
CA VAL A 282 1.38 -21.53 16.64
C VAL A 282 0.83 -21.68 15.23
N LEU A 283 1.10 -20.71 14.37
CA LEU A 283 0.79 -20.77 12.96
C LEU A 283 1.70 -21.80 12.30
N GLN A 284 1.11 -22.70 11.51
CA GLN A 284 1.83 -23.69 10.74
C GLN A 284 1.18 -23.90 9.39
N LEU A 285 1.93 -24.47 8.44
CA LEU A 285 1.36 -24.96 7.19
C LEU A 285 0.36 -26.08 7.49
N ARG A 286 -0.83 -25.99 6.89
CA ARG A 286 -1.83 -27.04 6.97
C ARG A 286 -1.38 -28.23 6.14
N LYS A 287 -1.55 -29.43 6.69
CA LYS A 287 -1.40 -30.66 5.91
C LYS A 287 -2.68 -30.92 5.13
N LEU A 288 -2.65 -30.64 3.84
CA LEU A 288 -3.77 -30.89 2.93
C LEU A 288 -3.61 -32.28 2.29
N ASP A 289 -4.67 -33.10 2.34
CA ASP A 289 -4.69 -34.40 1.65
C ASP A 289 -4.67 -34.23 0.12
N GLN A 290 -5.28 -33.15 -0.37
CA GLN A 290 -5.25 -32.72 -1.75
C GLN A 290 -5.12 -31.20 -1.82
N LEU A 291 -4.21 -30.70 -2.66
CA LEU A 291 -4.06 -29.27 -2.89
C LEU A 291 -5.25 -28.74 -3.73
N PRO A 292 -5.71 -27.51 -3.47
CA PRO A 292 -6.62 -26.81 -4.37
C PRO A 292 -6.09 -26.79 -5.80
N ASN A 293 -7.02 -26.88 -6.75
CA ASN A 293 -6.73 -26.68 -8.16
C ASN A 293 -6.16 -25.27 -8.37
N TRP A 294 -5.20 -25.15 -9.29
CA TRP A 294 -4.74 -23.88 -9.79
C TRP A 294 -5.90 -23.11 -10.41
N GLN A 295 -5.92 -21.80 -10.14
CA GLN A 295 -6.87 -20.84 -10.70
C GLN A 295 -6.11 -19.78 -11.47
N GLY A 296 -6.82 -19.05 -12.34
CA GLY A 296 -6.30 -17.83 -12.92
C GLY A 296 -6.34 -16.66 -11.93
N ILE A 297 -5.74 -15.55 -12.35
CA ILE A 297 -5.55 -14.36 -11.54
C ILE A 297 -6.08 -13.14 -12.28
N PHE A 298 -6.90 -12.35 -11.59
CA PHE A 298 -7.31 -11.03 -12.08
C PHE A 298 -6.33 -9.95 -11.60
N THR A 299 -5.77 -9.20 -12.54
CA THR A 299 -4.80 -8.15 -12.23
C THR A 299 -5.48 -6.78 -12.09
N GLN A 300 -4.78 -5.84 -11.45
CA GLN A 300 -5.25 -4.45 -11.32
C GLN A 300 -5.41 -3.74 -12.67
N SER A 301 -4.72 -4.21 -13.72
CA SER A 301 -4.85 -3.70 -15.09
C SER A 301 -6.02 -4.33 -15.87
N HIS A 302 -6.93 -5.01 -15.16
CA HIS A 302 -8.10 -5.67 -15.73
C HIS A 302 -7.71 -6.75 -16.76
N SER A 303 -6.67 -7.51 -16.44
CA SER A 303 -6.27 -8.70 -17.20
C SER A 303 -6.65 -9.96 -16.43
N TYR A 304 -6.83 -11.08 -17.14
CA TYR A 304 -6.89 -12.42 -16.58
C TYR A 304 -5.62 -13.18 -16.98
N GLU A 305 -4.91 -13.74 -16.00
CA GLU A 305 -3.61 -14.40 -16.19
C GLU A 305 -3.62 -15.83 -15.66
N LEU A 306 -2.98 -16.74 -16.41
CA LEU A 306 -2.70 -18.11 -16.01
C LEU A 306 -1.19 -18.24 -15.85
N THR A 307 -0.73 -18.53 -14.64
CA THR A 307 0.70 -18.66 -14.35
C THR A 307 0.94 -19.45 -13.06
N PRO A 308 1.98 -20.30 -13.01
CA PRO A 308 2.92 -20.61 -14.09
C PRO A 308 2.38 -21.78 -14.92
N VAL A 309 2.39 -21.66 -16.25
CA VAL A 309 1.80 -22.63 -17.18
C VAL A 309 2.71 -22.92 -18.37
N LYS A 310 2.54 -24.10 -18.97
CA LYS A 310 3.14 -24.47 -20.26
C LYS A 310 2.45 -23.72 -21.40
N GLU A 311 3.18 -23.48 -22.50
CA GLU A 311 2.61 -22.89 -23.73
C GLU A 311 1.40 -23.69 -24.25
N ASP A 312 1.40 -25.02 -24.06
CA ASP A 312 0.34 -25.94 -24.48
C ASP A 312 -1.06 -25.59 -23.95
N ILE A 313 -1.18 -24.77 -22.89
CA ILE A 313 -2.50 -24.30 -22.41
C ILE A 313 -3.13 -23.25 -23.33
N LEU A 314 -2.32 -22.51 -24.09
CA LEU A 314 -2.75 -21.42 -24.95
C LEU A 314 -3.85 -21.82 -25.95
N PRO A 315 -3.73 -22.92 -26.73
CA PRO A 315 -4.79 -23.33 -27.64
C PRO A 315 -6.11 -23.66 -26.91
N TYR A 316 -6.07 -24.33 -25.75
CA TYR A 316 -7.28 -24.65 -24.98
C TYR A 316 -7.95 -23.39 -24.44
N PHE A 317 -7.15 -22.45 -23.92
CA PHE A 317 -7.67 -21.18 -23.43
C PHE A 317 -8.23 -20.32 -24.58
N LEU A 318 -7.55 -20.27 -25.74
CA LEU A 318 -8.03 -19.56 -26.92
C LEU A 318 -9.36 -20.13 -27.44
N ASP A 319 -9.48 -21.47 -27.50
CA ASP A 319 -10.72 -22.15 -27.89
C ASP A 319 -11.86 -21.86 -26.90
N PHE A 320 -11.54 -21.82 -25.60
CA PHE A 320 -12.49 -21.39 -24.57
C PHE A 320 -12.98 -19.95 -24.82
N VAL A 321 -12.06 -19.00 -25.04
CA VAL A 321 -12.41 -17.60 -25.33
C VAL A 321 -13.30 -17.48 -26.56
N LYS A 322 -12.96 -18.19 -27.64
CA LYS A 322 -13.77 -18.22 -28.87
C LYS A 322 -15.19 -18.69 -28.61
N LYS A 323 -15.35 -19.76 -27.83
CA LYS A 323 -16.65 -20.32 -27.47
C LYS A 323 -17.44 -19.39 -26.55
N GLU A 324 -16.81 -18.88 -25.49
CA GLU A 324 -17.45 -18.05 -24.46
C GLU A 324 -17.96 -16.72 -25.03
N LEU A 325 -17.23 -16.15 -26.00
CA LEU A 325 -17.57 -14.90 -26.66
C LEU A 325 -18.30 -15.07 -28.00
N GLU A 326 -18.61 -16.29 -28.40
CA GLU A 326 -19.29 -16.63 -29.66
C GLU A 326 -18.59 -15.98 -30.87
N LEU A 327 -17.27 -16.16 -30.97
CA LEU A 327 -16.43 -15.55 -32.00
C LEU A 327 -16.42 -16.38 -33.28
N SER A 328 -16.42 -15.71 -34.43
CA SER A 328 -16.03 -16.33 -35.70
C SER A 328 -14.51 -16.38 -35.84
N ASP A 329 -14.00 -17.20 -36.76
CA ASP A 329 -12.55 -17.30 -36.95
C ASP A 329 -11.93 -16.00 -37.47
N GLU A 330 -12.68 -15.17 -38.22
CA GLU A 330 -12.21 -13.86 -38.69
C GLU A 330 -12.04 -12.84 -37.56
N ALA A 331 -12.69 -13.06 -36.41
CA ALA A 331 -12.56 -12.21 -35.24
C ALA A 331 -11.23 -12.41 -34.49
N VAL A 332 -10.46 -13.44 -34.85
CA VAL A 332 -9.19 -13.81 -34.22
C VAL A 332 -8.07 -13.75 -35.24
N ALA A 333 -7.11 -12.86 -35.04
CA ALA A 333 -5.95 -12.71 -35.90
C ALA A 333 -4.66 -12.84 -35.09
N LEU A 334 -3.66 -13.54 -35.62
CA LEU A 334 -2.33 -13.51 -35.03
C LEU A 334 -1.71 -12.13 -35.25
N ASP A 335 -1.32 -11.48 -34.17
CA ASP A 335 -0.58 -10.21 -34.17
C ASP A 335 0.87 -10.51 -33.81
N ALA A 336 1.82 -9.98 -34.58
CA ALA A 336 3.24 -10.24 -34.37
C ALA A 336 3.92 -8.97 -33.90
N TYR A 337 4.16 -8.86 -32.59
CA TYR A 337 4.92 -7.77 -31.97
C TYR A 337 6.27 -8.30 -31.46
N GLY A 338 7.26 -8.37 -32.36
CA GLY A 338 8.59 -8.90 -32.02
C GLY A 338 8.53 -10.39 -31.66
N ASP A 339 9.12 -10.75 -30.52
CA ASP A 339 9.12 -12.14 -30.01
C ASP A 339 7.80 -12.53 -29.32
N TYR A 340 6.93 -11.56 -29.02
CA TYR A 340 5.59 -11.81 -28.48
C TYR A 340 4.57 -11.89 -29.62
N LYS A 341 3.88 -13.03 -29.72
CA LYS A 341 2.92 -13.32 -30.80
C LYS A 341 1.50 -13.54 -30.25
N PRO A 342 0.83 -12.50 -29.73
CA PRO A 342 -0.51 -12.64 -29.23
C PRO A 342 -1.53 -12.81 -30.36
N TYR A 343 -2.63 -13.49 -30.06
CA TYR A 343 -3.86 -13.42 -30.82
C TYR A 343 -4.61 -12.14 -30.45
N ARG A 344 -4.86 -11.31 -31.46
CA ARG A 344 -5.77 -10.19 -31.38
C ARG A 344 -7.20 -10.70 -31.58
N ILE A 345 -8.08 -10.35 -30.65
CA ILE A 345 -9.50 -10.73 -30.68
C ILE A 345 -10.33 -9.45 -30.80
N THR A 346 -11.26 -9.41 -31.75
CA THR A 346 -12.19 -8.28 -31.91
C THR A 346 -13.62 -8.73 -31.59
N LYS A 347 -14.27 -8.08 -30.62
CA LYS A 347 -15.67 -8.30 -30.27
C LYS A 347 -16.35 -6.95 -30.10
N ASP A 348 -17.38 -6.70 -30.90
CA ASP A 348 -18.09 -5.42 -30.94
C ASP A 348 -17.10 -4.25 -31.17
N SER A 349 -17.02 -3.29 -30.26
CA SER A 349 -16.05 -2.18 -30.29
C SER A 349 -14.75 -2.45 -29.53
N TYR A 350 -14.60 -3.64 -28.92
CA TYR A 350 -13.45 -3.98 -28.08
C TYR A 350 -12.42 -4.82 -28.81
N VAL A 351 -11.16 -4.59 -28.47
CA VAL A 351 -10.01 -5.33 -28.99
C VAL A 351 -9.20 -5.88 -27.83
N PHE A 352 -9.06 -7.20 -27.79
CA PHE A 352 -8.34 -7.93 -26.77
C PHE A 352 -7.07 -8.57 -27.33
N SER A 353 -6.17 -8.95 -26.42
CA SER A 353 -4.95 -9.69 -26.67
C SER A 353 -4.95 -10.96 -25.83
N VAL A 354 -4.74 -12.12 -26.47
CA VAL A 354 -4.50 -13.41 -25.82
C VAL A 354 -3.14 -13.92 -26.24
N GLY A 355 -2.21 -14.17 -25.33
CA GLY A 355 -0.91 -14.69 -25.73
C GLY A 355 -0.11 -15.30 -24.61
N TYR A 356 0.81 -16.18 -24.99
CA TYR A 356 1.80 -16.77 -24.11
C TYR A 356 3.06 -15.91 -24.02
N MET A 357 3.57 -15.71 -22.80
CA MET A 357 4.80 -15.00 -22.49
C MET A 357 5.81 -15.99 -21.91
N GLU A 358 6.72 -16.47 -22.76
CA GLU A 358 7.70 -17.52 -22.42
C GLU A 358 8.55 -17.18 -21.18
N LYS A 359 9.02 -15.93 -21.07
CA LYS A 359 9.84 -15.49 -19.93
C LYS A 359 9.14 -15.58 -18.58
N LEU A 360 7.81 -15.55 -18.57
CA LEU A 360 6.98 -15.57 -17.36
C LEU A 360 6.19 -16.88 -17.21
N ASN A 361 6.30 -17.80 -18.18
CA ASN A 361 5.45 -18.99 -18.27
C ASN A 361 3.97 -18.64 -18.04
N MET A 362 3.47 -17.66 -18.80
CA MET A 362 2.19 -17.02 -18.51
C MET A 362 1.33 -16.89 -19.76
N VAL A 363 0.05 -17.26 -19.67
CA VAL A 363 -0.96 -16.86 -20.66
C VAL A 363 -1.75 -15.69 -20.08
N SER A 364 -1.96 -14.64 -20.89
CA SER A 364 -2.72 -13.46 -20.46
C SER A 364 -3.85 -13.16 -21.45
N PHE A 365 -5.04 -12.85 -20.93
CA PHE A 365 -6.14 -12.21 -21.64
C PHE A 365 -6.31 -10.78 -21.12
N SER A 366 -6.09 -9.80 -21.99
CA SER A 366 -6.07 -8.39 -21.60
C SER A 366 -6.52 -7.49 -22.75
N LYS A 367 -6.60 -6.18 -22.50
CA LYS A 367 -6.85 -5.20 -23.55
C LYS A 367 -5.71 -5.21 -24.55
N SER A 368 -6.04 -5.09 -25.82
CA SER A 368 -5.04 -4.68 -26.81
C SER A 368 -4.58 -3.26 -26.50
N PHE A 369 -3.34 -2.92 -26.90
CA PHE A 369 -2.75 -1.60 -26.72
C PHE A 369 -3.62 -0.45 -27.28
N LEU A 370 -4.50 -0.76 -28.23
CA LEU A 370 -5.39 0.19 -28.91
C LEU A 370 -6.82 0.24 -28.33
N GLY A 371 -7.13 -0.55 -27.29
CA GLY A 371 -8.47 -0.70 -26.74
C GLY A 371 -8.84 0.31 -25.66
N ALA A 372 -10.13 0.64 -25.55
CA ALA A 372 -10.68 1.40 -24.42
C ALA A 372 -10.69 0.54 -23.14
N ASP A 373 -10.45 1.18 -22.00
CA ASP A 373 -10.46 0.56 -20.66
C ASP A 373 -11.66 1.10 -19.88
N ASP A 374 -12.83 0.57 -20.21
CA ASP A 374 -14.11 0.91 -19.59
C ASP A 374 -14.76 -0.31 -18.93
N ASP A 375 -15.90 -0.10 -18.28
CA ASP A 375 -16.58 -1.16 -17.52
C ASP A 375 -17.06 -2.32 -18.41
N GLY A 376 -17.32 -2.08 -19.71
CA GLY A 376 -17.69 -3.14 -20.64
C GLY A 376 -16.52 -4.05 -20.97
N PHE A 377 -15.33 -3.49 -21.16
CA PHE A 377 -14.10 -4.27 -21.31
C PHE A 377 -13.85 -5.17 -20.08
N LYS A 378 -13.98 -4.59 -18.88
CA LYS A 378 -13.76 -5.32 -17.61
C LYS A 378 -14.73 -6.47 -17.44
N ALA A 379 -16.01 -6.24 -17.75
CA ALA A 379 -17.05 -7.27 -17.66
C ALA A 379 -16.75 -8.46 -18.58
N ILE A 380 -16.19 -8.22 -19.77
CA ILE A 380 -15.81 -9.30 -20.71
C ILE A 380 -14.63 -10.11 -20.16
N VAL A 381 -13.58 -9.45 -19.66
CA VAL A 381 -12.43 -10.15 -19.06
C VAL A 381 -12.86 -10.97 -17.85
N GLU A 382 -13.68 -10.41 -16.97
CA GLU A 382 -14.22 -11.14 -15.81
C GLU A 382 -15.05 -12.35 -16.21
N ARG A 383 -15.92 -12.21 -17.22
CA ARG A 383 -16.75 -13.32 -17.72
C ARG A 383 -15.88 -14.47 -18.24
N VAL A 384 -14.90 -14.17 -19.09
CA VAL A 384 -13.98 -15.18 -19.64
C VAL A 384 -13.17 -15.83 -18.53
N GLY A 385 -12.57 -15.04 -17.63
CA GLY A 385 -11.73 -15.56 -16.56
C GLY A 385 -12.50 -16.46 -15.60
N LYS A 386 -13.66 -16.01 -15.10
CA LYS A 386 -14.54 -16.82 -14.22
C LYS A 386 -15.03 -18.09 -14.91
N GLY A 387 -15.32 -18.01 -16.21
CA GLY A 387 -15.74 -19.17 -16.98
C GLY A 387 -14.62 -20.21 -17.13
N PHE A 388 -13.37 -19.76 -17.31
CA PHE A 388 -12.23 -20.67 -17.40
C PHE A 388 -11.82 -21.22 -16.03
N ASP A 389 -11.88 -20.42 -14.97
CA ASP A 389 -11.70 -20.87 -13.58
C ASP A 389 -12.68 -22.01 -13.24
N ALA A 390 -13.93 -21.95 -13.73
CA ALA A 390 -14.89 -23.04 -13.55
C ALA A 390 -14.49 -24.36 -14.26
N GLU A 391 -13.71 -24.30 -15.35
CA GLU A 391 -13.12 -25.48 -15.99
C GLU A 391 -11.92 -26.00 -15.16
N LEU A 392 -11.09 -25.09 -14.65
CA LEU A 392 -9.96 -25.42 -13.77
C LEU A 392 -10.40 -26.05 -12.45
N ASP A 393 -11.51 -25.58 -11.86
CA ASP A 393 -12.14 -26.14 -10.66
C ASP A 393 -12.57 -27.59 -10.84
N GLN A 394 -12.89 -28.01 -12.07
CA GLN A 394 -13.21 -29.40 -12.40
C GLN A 394 -11.94 -30.28 -12.56
N GLY A 395 -10.76 -29.72 -12.33
CA GLY A 395 -9.47 -30.39 -12.48
C GLY A 395 -8.95 -30.42 -13.92
N LYS A 396 -9.57 -29.71 -14.85
CA LYS A 396 -9.08 -29.64 -16.24
C LYS A 396 -7.80 -28.82 -16.31
N TYR A 397 -6.90 -29.23 -17.20
CA TYR A 397 -5.65 -28.54 -17.53
C TYR A 397 -4.65 -28.37 -16.37
N GLN A 398 -4.89 -29.01 -15.22
CA GLN A 398 -4.03 -28.89 -14.04
C GLN A 398 -2.61 -29.45 -14.29
N ASP A 399 -2.47 -30.40 -15.20
CA ASP A 399 -1.19 -30.96 -15.66
C ASP A 399 -0.38 -30.01 -16.56
N LEU A 400 -0.98 -28.90 -17.00
CA LEU A 400 -0.34 -27.85 -17.77
C LEU A 400 0.23 -26.73 -16.89
N PHE A 401 -0.07 -26.72 -15.59
CA PHE A 401 0.59 -25.84 -14.63
C PHE A 401 1.98 -26.36 -14.27
N LEU A 402 2.88 -25.43 -13.97
CA LEU A 402 4.27 -25.67 -13.62
C LEU A 402 4.52 -25.45 -12.12
N SER A 403 5.71 -25.84 -11.67
CA SER A 403 6.26 -25.39 -10.38
C SER A 403 7.01 -24.07 -10.55
N TYR A 404 6.98 -23.23 -9.52
CA TYR A 404 7.64 -21.92 -9.50
C TYR A 404 9.17 -21.97 -9.49
#